data_AF-A0AAD9V7Y3-F1
#
_entry.id   AF-A0AAD9V7Y3-F1
#
_cell.length_a   1.000
_cell.length_b   1.000
_cell.length_c   1.000
_cell.angle_alpha   90.00
_cell.angle_beta   90.00
_cell.angle_gamma   90.00
#
_symmetry.space_group_name_H-M   'P 1'
#
loop_
_entity.id
_entity.type
_entity.pdbx_description
1 polymer ?
#
loop_
_entity_poly.entity_id
_entity_poly.type
_entity_poly.pdbx_seq_one_letter_code
_entity_poly.pdbx_strand_id
1 'polypeptide(L)'
;MNESSIIKPVGIMPNNLDLREITFTNLLLLDFNPEKMESKYRVVFNRDMFVLPNKKAMEVVIHFLFTRLHPQLAYEELRDCWPIRDKFLEQQFRKVCFNWVSRIQKGIASTLFFIIFLCKAIHIPTFPTKTIHNHSFTYIMSQALEAHYIVLKKRFLEFTQQAVQVENHWKEYAMESTKEYRALAKLKRDLERQVTELNDYQGEVEALKRTQKLGQVRDLWSGITEFYSMQGPQRRIVDSVLLGEANKHKVDAADIQPMVPDMLLRDSEAEIKKRNIQDIYIGGKVNLLREAIERIMPDMKESVRKMKLHSSKNLEQKRGKPAEAPIMFVSKTLL
;
A
#
# COMPACT_ATOMS: atom_id res chain seq x y z
N MET A 1 73.26 -2.55 19.87
CA MET A 1 72.06 -2.66 19.02
C MET A 1 72.18 -3.98 18.27
N ASN A 2 71.77 -5.09 18.88
CA ASN A 2 70.40 -5.66 18.84
C ASN A 2 70.11 -6.24 17.45
N GLU A 3 69.67 -7.48 17.23
CA GLU A 3 69.19 -8.56 18.08
C GLU A 3 69.26 -9.83 17.21
N SER A 4 70.13 -10.77 17.54
CA SER A 4 70.01 -12.16 17.09
C SER A 4 69.69 -12.99 18.32
N SER A 5 68.45 -12.82 18.80
CA SER A 5 67.89 -13.64 19.85
C SER A 5 67.71 -15.06 19.35
N ILE A 6 68.75 -15.87 19.60
CA ILE A 6 68.68 -17.32 19.61
C ILE A 6 67.53 -17.69 20.54
N ILE A 7 66.38 -18.05 19.95
CA ILE A 7 65.27 -18.66 20.66
C ILE A 7 65.78 -20.01 21.15
N LYS A 8 66.29 -20.04 22.37
CA LYS A 8 66.47 -21.28 23.12
C LYS A 8 65.09 -21.94 23.16
N PRO A 9 64.95 -23.21 22.77
CA PRO A 9 63.71 -23.92 23.07
C PRO A 9 63.53 -23.83 24.58
N VAL A 10 62.41 -23.26 25.01
CA VAL A 10 61.95 -23.35 26.39
C VAL A 10 61.64 -24.82 26.63
N GLY A 11 62.70 -25.57 26.86
CA GLY A 11 62.66 -26.87 27.49
C GLY A 11 62.21 -26.65 28.92
N ILE A 12 61.42 -27.60 29.39
CA ILE A 12 60.87 -27.72 30.74
C ILE A 12 59.58 -26.90 30.89
N MET A 13 58.46 -27.45 30.41
CA MET A 13 57.21 -27.35 31.20
C MET A 13 57.56 -27.92 32.58
N PRO A 14 57.61 -27.11 33.65
CA PRO A 14 57.95 -27.63 34.94
C PRO A 14 56.78 -28.49 35.41
N ASN A 15 57.09 -29.77 35.64
CA ASN A 15 56.44 -30.67 36.57
C ASN A 15 54.92 -30.86 36.43
N ASN A 16 54.54 -32.09 36.06
CA ASN A 16 53.29 -32.78 36.43
C ASN A 16 52.37 -31.91 37.30
N LEU A 17 51.31 -31.33 36.69
CA LEU A 17 50.40 -30.39 37.36
C LEU A 17 50.16 -30.83 38.80
N ASP A 18 50.60 -30.04 39.78
CA ASP A 18 50.41 -30.42 41.17
C ASP A 18 48.92 -30.44 41.45
N LEU A 19 48.43 -31.66 41.54
CA LEU A 19 47.05 -32.00 41.79
C LEU A 19 46.44 -31.29 42.99
N ARG A 20 47.27 -31.00 44.00
CA ARG A 20 46.90 -30.20 45.17
C ARG A 20 46.55 -28.77 44.77
N GLU A 21 47.37 -28.18 43.91
CA GLU A 21 47.17 -26.84 43.38
C GLU A 21 45.96 -26.77 42.46
N ILE A 22 45.75 -27.77 41.60
CA ILE A 22 44.54 -27.84 40.75
C ILE A 22 43.28 -27.93 41.61
N THR A 23 43.28 -28.80 42.62
CA THR A 23 42.13 -29.02 43.50
C THR A 23 41.76 -27.73 44.23
N PHE A 24 42.75 -27.04 44.79
CA PHE A 24 42.54 -25.79 45.51
C PHE A 24 42.09 -24.66 44.57
N THR A 25 42.75 -24.51 43.42
CA THR A 25 42.36 -23.51 42.40
C THR A 25 40.93 -23.72 41.93
N ASN A 26 40.51 -24.97 41.68
CA ASN A 26 39.14 -25.25 41.26
C ASN A 26 38.11 -24.95 42.34
N LEU A 27 38.45 -25.13 43.62
CA LEU A 27 37.57 -24.70 44.70
C LEU A 27 37.39 -23.17 44.67
N LEU A 28 38.47 -22.41 44.50
CA LEU A 28 38.40 -20.96 44.38
C LEU A 28 37.56 -20.51 43.17
N LEU A 29 37.72 -21.17 42.02
CA LEU A 29 36.93 -20.90 40.81
C LEU A 29 35.44 -21.21 40.97
N LEU A 30 35.07 -22.11 41.89
CA LEU A 30 33.68 -22.38 42.26
C LEU A 30 33.13 -21.41 43.32
N ASP A 31 33.85 -20.32 43.57
CA ASP A 31 33.62 -19.31 44.62
C ASP A 31 33.72 -19.88 46.04
N PHE A 32 34.62 -20.83 46.28
CA PHE A 32 34.95 -21.24 47.64
C PHE A 32 35.77 -20.12 48.30
N ASN A 33 35.22 -19.49 49.33
CA ASN A 33 35.93 -18.47 50.10
C ASN A 33 36.62 -19.14 51.30
N PRO A 34 37.96 -19.31 51.29
CA PRO A 34 38.68 -19.96 52.38
C PRO A 34 38.54 -19.17 53.67
N GLU A 35 38.85 -17.86 53.70
CA GLU A 35 38.85 -17.02 54.91
C GLU A 35 37.54 -17.06 55.69
N LYS A 36 36.41 -17.01 54.98
CA LYS A 36 35.06 -17.11 55.57
C LYS A 36 34.80 -18.47 56.19
N MET A 37 35.28 -19.53 55.54
CA MET A 37 35.09 -20.91 55.99
C MET A 37 36.06 -21.27 57.12
N GLU A 38 37.28 -20.73 57.11
CA GLU A 38 38.25 -20.84 58.20
C GLU A 38 37.71 -20.21 59.47
N SER A 39 37.17 -18.98 59.37
CA SER A 39 36.56 -18.27 60.51
C SER A 39 35.39 -19.05 61.12
N LYS A 40 34.60 -19.72 60.28
CA LYS A 40 33.39 -20.45 60.69
C LYS A 40 33.68 -21.82 61.30
N TYR A 41 34.62 -22.57 60.73
CA TYR A 41 34.87 -23.97 61.12
C TYR A 41 36.19 -24.16 61.88
N ARG A 42 37.02 -23.12 62.01
CA ARG A 42 38.36 -23.16 62.63
C ARG A 42 39.27 -24.21 62.00
N VAL A 43 39.22 -24.32 60.67
CA VAL A 43 40.03 -25.23 59.86
C VAL A 43 40.72 -24.43 58.78
N VAL A 44 42.02 -24.63 58.57
CA VAL A 44 42.79 -23.94 57.52
C VAL A 44 42.53 -24.59 56.14
N PHE A 45 42.23 -23.77 55.14
CA PHE A 45 41.99 -24.18 53.75
C PHE A 45 43.09 -23.61 52.83
N ASN A 46 44.05 -24.46 52.46
CA ASN A 46 45.13 -24.14 51.54
C ASN A 46 45.36 -25.30 50.55
N ARG A 47 46.32 -25.15 49.62
CA ARG A 47 46.65 -26.21 48.66
C ARG A 47 47.04 -27.54 49.33
N ASP A 48 47.63 -27.48 50.50
CA ASP A 48 48.18 -28.61 51.25
C ASP A 48 47.20 -29.16 52.31
N MET A 49 45.93 -28.71 52.32
CA MET A 49 44.95 -29.03 53.37
C MET A 49 44.60 -30.53 53.49
N PHE A 50 44.99 -31.33 52.49
CA PHE A 50 44.78 -32.77 52.44
C PHE A 50 46.07 -33.59 52.34
N VAL A 51 47.24 -32.96 52.55
CA VAL A 51 48.51 -33.69 52.69
C VAL A 51 48.44 -34.67 53.86
N LEU A 52 47.74 -34.28 54.93
CA LEU A 52 47.34 -35.15 56.03
C LEU A 52 45.81 -35.32 56.03
N PRO A 53 45.27 -36.44 56.55
CA PRO A 53 43.83 -36.65 56.65
C PRO A 53 43.14 -35.55 57.49
N ASN A 54 42.49 -34.60 56.82
CA ASN A 54 41.75 -33.52 57.45
C ASN A 54 40.24 -33.75 57.28
N LYS A 55 39.66 -34.46 58.26
CA LYS A 55 38.25 -34.83 58.25
C LYS A 55 37.31 -33.62 58.18
N LYS A 56 37.56 -32.59 58.98
CA LYS A 56 36.66 -31.43 59.06
C LYS A 56 36.71 -30.58 57.79
N ALA A 57 37.89 -30.39 57.20
CA ALA A 57 38.01 -29.74 55.90
C ALA A 57 37.23 -30.50 54.83
N MET A 58 37.36 -31.83 54.80
CA MET A 58 36.69 -32.67 53.81
C MET A 58 35.16 -32.59 53.92
N GLU A 59 34.60 -32.66 55.13
CA GLU A 59 33.16 -32.51 55.37
C GLU A 59 32.62 -31.19 54.79
N VAL A 60 33.35 -30.10 55.05
CA VAL A 60 33.00 -28.75 54.61
C VAL A 60 33.12 -28.59 53.09
N VAL A 61 34.20 -29.11 52.50
CA VAL A 61 34.43 -29.09 51.04
C VAL A 61 33.39 -29.92 50.31
N ILE A 62 33.06 -31.13 50.79
CA ILE A 62 32.04 -31.98 50.16
C ILE A 62 30.66 -31.34 50.21
N HIS A 63 30.25 -30.81 51.38
CA HIS A 63 28.99 -30.09 51.49
C HIS A 63 28.92 -28.90 50.52
N PHE A 64 30.00 -28.12 50.43
CA PHE A 64 30.10 -27.00 49.49
C PHE A 64 29.96 -27.46 48.03
N LEU A 65 30.70 -28.49 47.63
CA LEU A 65 30.67 -29.01 46.26
C LEU A 65 29.28 -29.52 45.88
N PHE A 66 28.58 -30.23 46.76
CA PHE A 66 27.21 -30.67 46.50
C PHE A 66 26.21 -29.51 46.44
N THR A 67 26.39 -28.50 47.30
CA THR A 67 25.57 -27.28 47.25
C THR A 67 25.76 -26.54 45.93
N ARG A 68 26.98 -26.52 45.37
CA ARG A 68 27.26 -25.91 44.06
C ARG A 68 26.80 -26.76 42.89
N LEU A 69 26.88 -28.08 43.00
CA LEU A 69 26.47 -29.01 41.94
C LEU A 69 24.95 -29.02 41.77
N HIS A 70 24.19 -29.11 42.86
CA HIS A 70 22.73 -29.13 42.82
C HIS A 70 22.12 -28.61 44.13
N PRO A 71 21.85 -27.29 44.24
CA PRO A 71 21.43 -26.67 45.50
C PRO A 71 20.17 -27.29 46.14
N GLN A 72 19.16 -27.64 45.34
CA GLN A 72 17.89 -28.20 45.84
C GLN A 72 18.07 -29.59 46.44
N LEU A 73 18.66 -30.51 45.67
CA LEU A 73 18.99 -31.87 46.12
C LEU A 73 19.94 -31.86 47.33
N ALA A 74 20.90 -30.94 47.39
CA ALA A 74 21.78 -30.78 48.55
C ALA A 74 20.99 -30.42 49.80
N TYR A 75 20.02 -29.50 49.69
CA TYR A 75 19.18 -29.10 50.80
C TYR A 75 18.24 -30.21 51.29
N GLU A 76 17.76 -31.07 50.40
CA GLU A 76 16.88 -32.20 50.76
C GLU A 76 17.66 -33.34 51.40
N GLU A 77 18.73 -33.81 50.76
CA GLU A 77 19.48 -35.00 51.17
C GLU A 77 20.41 -34.74 52.37
N LEU A 78 20.95 -33.52 52.50
CA LEU A 78 21.86 -33.18 53.60
C LEU A 78 21.17 -32.55 54.81
N ARG A 79 19.85 -32.29 54.75
CA ARG A 79 19.08 -31.63 55.83
C ARG A 79 19.27 -32.30 57.19
N ASP A 80 19.15 -33.62 57.21
CA ASP A 80 19.07 -34.40 58.45
C ASP A 80 20.45 -34.84 58.97
N CYS A 81 21.52 -34.55 58.20
CA CYS A 81 22.88 -34.96 58.54
C CYS A 81 23.90 -33.81 58.58
N TRP A 82 23.49 -32.59 58.24
CA TRP A 82 24.32 -31.38 58.30
C TRP A 82 23.70 -30.28 59.18
N PRO A 83 24.45 -29.65 60.09
CA PRO A 83 25.88 -29.81 60.37
C PRO A 83 26.18 -31.04 61.24
N ILE A 84 27.33 -31.68 60.97
CA ILE A 84 27.78 -32.88 61.70
C ILE A 84 28.17 -32.50 63.13
N ARG A 85 27.37 -32.94 64.10
CA ARG A 85 27.60 -32.76 65.54
C ARG A 85 28.03 -34.06 66.23
N ASP A 86 27.38 -35.16 65.86
CA ASP A 86 27.54 -36.47 66.49
C ASP A 86 28.00 -37.55 65.51
N LYS A 87 28.55 -38.64 66.04
CA LYS A 87 29.04 -39.79 65.26
C LYS A 87 27.94 -40.46 64.42
N PHE A 88 26.69 -40.41 64.88
CA PHE A 88 25.55 -40.89 64.10
C PHE A 88 25.30 -40.02 62.85
N LEU A 89 25.28 -38.70 63.01
CA LEU A 89 25.12 -37.75 61.90
C LEU A 89 26.26 -37.86 60.91
N GLU A 90 27.48 -38.11 61.38
CA GLU A 90 28.63 -38.37 60.51
C GLU A 90 28.41 -39.61 59.62
N GLN A 91 27.93 -40.72 60.19
CA GLN A 91 27.67 -41.94 59.43
C GLN A 91 26.57 -41.72 58.40
N GLN A 92 25.50 -41.00 58.75
CA GLN A 92 24.44 -40.65 57.81
C GLN A 92 24.95 -39.74 56.70
N PHE A 93 25.71 -38.68 57.04
CA PHE A 93 26.31 -37.79 56.06
C PHE A 93 27.20 -38.55 55.08
N ARG A 94 28.07 -39.44 55.58
CA ARG A 94 28.93 -40.29 54.74
C ARG A 94 28.13 -41.20 53.82
N LYS A 95 27.05 -41.82 54.33
CA LYS A 95 26.18 -42.70 53.55
C LYS A 95 25.46 -41.93 52.44
N VAL A 96 24.92 -40.75 52.74
CA VAL A 96 24.28 -39.87 51.76
C VAL A 96 25.27 -39.44 50.69
N CYS A 97 26.46 -38.96 51.10
CA CYS A 97 27.52 -38.56 50.15
C CYS A 97 27.93 -39.72 49.24
N PHE A 98 28.16 -40.91 49.81
CA PHE A 98 28.52 -42.10 49.05
C PHE A 98 27.43 -42.49 48.05
N ASN A 99 26.18 -42.58 48.50
CA ASN A 99 25.05 -42.93 47.65
C ASN A 99 24.85 -41.90 46.52
N TRP A 100 24.99 -40.61 46.81
CA TRP A 100 24.88 -39.55 45.81
C TRP A 100 26.00 -39.67 44.77
N VAL A 101 27.25 -39.84 45.20
CA VAL A 101 28.37 -40.09 44.28
C VAL A 101 28.15 -41.35 43.45
N SER A 102 27.65 -42.44 44.04
CA SER A 102 27.34 -43.69 43.31
C SER A 102 26.18 -43.53 42.32
N ARG A 103 25.17 -42.71 42.60
CA ARG A 103 24.10 -42.36 41.66
C ARG A 103 24.65 -41.55 40.48
N ILE A 104 25.52 -40.58 40.78
CA ILE A 104 26.22 -39.77 39.78
C ILE A 104 27.10 -40.66 38.88
N GLN A 105 27.83 -41.61 39.47
CA GLN A 105 28.72 -42.54 38.75
C GLN A 105 27.98 -43.38 37.69
N LYS A 106 26.70 -43.73 37.93
CA LYS A 106 25.89 -44.50 36.98
C LYS A 106 25.28 -43.63 35.86
N GLY A 107 25.10 -42.33 36.09
CA GLY A 107 24.40 -41.44 35.16
C GLY A 107 25.30 -40.64 34.22
N ILE A 108 26.54 -40.32 34.59
CA ILE A 108 27.38 -39.35 33.85
C ILE A 108 28.84 -39.80 33.85
N ALA A 109 29.25 -40.46 32.76
CA ALA A 109 30.57 -41.11 32.65
C ALA A 109 31.78 -40.17 32.45
N SER A 110 31.63 -38.85 32.40
CA SER A 110 32.69 -38.02 31.79
C SER A 110 33.00 -36.65 32.40
N THR A 111 32.19 -36.10 33.30
CA THR A 111 32.48 -34.76 33.89
C THR A 111 32.75 -34.82 35.39
N LEU A 112 32.54 -35.98 36.03
CA LEU A 112 32.60 -36.13 37.49
C LEU A 112 33.74 -37.05 37.97
N PHE A 113 34.78 -37.23 37.15
CA PHE A 113 36.04 -37.77 37.65
C PHE A 113 36.74 -36.80 38.61
N PHE A 114 36.45 -35.49 38.57
CA PHE A 114 36.99 -34.51 39.52
C PHE A 114 36.57 -34.78 40.97
N ILE A 115 35.33 -35.26 41.19
CA ILE A 115 34.84 -35.65 42.52
C ILE A 115 35.37 -37.04 42.93
N ILE A 116 35.50 -37.97 41.98
CA ILE A 116 36.16 -39.27 42.20
C ILE A 116 37.63 -39.07 42.57
N PHE A 117 38.28 -38.09 41.95
CA PHE A 117 39.68 -37.75 42.17
C PHE A 117 39.90 -37.21 43.59
N LEU A 118 39.06 -36.28 44.06
CA LEU A 118 39.07 -35.81 45.45
C LEU A 118 38.80 -36.94 46.47
N CYS A 119 37.96 -37.92 46.12
CA CYS A 119 37.68 -39.07 46.99
C CYS A 119 38.76 -40.15 46.97
N LYS A 120 39.59 -40.25 45.90
CA LYS A 120 40.70 -41.21 45.78
C LYS A 120 42.07 -40.64 46.16
N ALA A 121 42.28 -39.33 46.08
CA ALA A 121 43.53 -38.66 46.44
C ALA A 121 43.70 -38.48 47.96
N ILE A 122 42.64 -38.66 48.74
CA ILE A 122 42.68 -38.58 50.20
C ILE A 122 42.21 -39.92 50.74
N HIS A 123 43.15 -40.85 50.85
CA HIS A 123 43.09 -42.12 51.56
C HIS A 123 41.77 -42.38 52.34
N ILE A 124 40.75 -42.92 51.67
CA ILE A 124 39.84 -43.86 52.32
C ILE A 124 40.57 -45.19 52.19
N PRO A 125 41.21 -45.72 53.25
CA PRO A 125 41.67 -47.09 53.19
C PRO A 125 40.42 -47.96 52.99
N THR A 126 40.26 -48.53 51.79
CA THR A 126 39.82 -49.92 51.78
C THR A 126 40.89 -50.65 52.59
N PHE A 127 40.53 -51.03 53.82
CA PHE A 127 41.38 -51.83 54.68
C PHE A 127 42.01 -52.96 53.84
N PRO A 128 43.33 -53.18 53.95
CA PRO A 128 43.99 -54.22 53.18
C PRO A 128 43.55 -55.59 53.69
N THR A 129 42.70 -56.28 52.94
CA THR A 129 42.73 -57.74 52.96
C THR A 129 44.07 -58.14 52.34
N LYS A 130 44.91 -58.77 53.15
CA LYS A 130 46.23 -59.28 52.79
C LYS A 130 46.14 -60.14 51.53
N THR A 131 46.52 -59.60 50.37
CA THR A 131 46.96 -60.42 49.24
C THR A 131 48.12 -59.74 48.55
N ILE A 132 49.28 -60.34 48.79
CA ILE A 132 50.53 -60.27 48.03
C ILE A 132 50.18 -60.21 46.54
N HIS A 133 50.53 -59.10 45.87
CA HIS A 133 50.76 -58.89 44.43
C HIS A 133 50.50 -57.40 44.11
N ASN A 134 51.30 -56.52 44.72
CA ASN A 134 51.43 -55.12 44.35
C ASN A 134 52.16 -55.00 43.00
N HIS A 135 51.55 -55.49 41.92
CA HIS A 135 51.89 -54.98 40.59
C HIS A 135 51.39 -53.54 40.50
N SER A 136 52.28 -52.65 40.97
CA SER A 136 52.28 -51.20 40.90
C SER A 136 50.93 -50.58 40.53
N PHE A 137 50.16 -50.19 41.56
CA PHE A 137 49.00 -49.30 41.45
C PHE A 137 49.23 -48.15 40.45
N THR A 138 50.47 -47.68 40.32
CA THR A 138 50.94 -46.68 39.36
C THR A 138 50.76 -47.08 37.89
N TYR A 139 50.97 -48.34 37.51
CA TYR A 139 50.84 -48.82 36.13
C TYR A 139 49.38 -48.92 35.69
N ILE A 140 48.51 -49.46 36.55
CA ILE A 140 47.06 -49.51 36.27
C ILE A 140 46.49 -48.08 36.23
N MET A 141 46.97 -47.19 37.09
CA MET A 141 46.59 -45.78 37.06
C MET A 141 47.07 -45.06 35.79
N SER A 142 48.30 -45.29 35.34
CA SER A 142 48.82 -44.66 34.12
C SER A 142 48.05 -45.11 32.88
N GLN A 143 47.75 -46.42 32.77
CA GLN A 143 46.94 -46.97 31.68
C GLN A 143 45.51 -46.41 31.68
N ALA A 144 44.90 -46.27 32.86
CA ALA A 144 43.57 -45.67 32.99
C ALA A 144 43.54 -44.18 32.60
N LEU A 145 44.58 -43.42 32.95
CA LEU A 145 44.70 -42.01 32.58
C LEU A 145 44.94 -41.82 31.09
N GLU A 146 45.76 -42.67 30.46
CA GLU A 146 46.01 -42.63 29.02
C GLU A 146 44.73 -42.92 28.22
N ALA A 147 43.98 -43.95 28.62
CA ALA A 147 42.67 -44.24 28.03
C ALA A 147 41.70 -43.06 28.20
N HIS A 148 41.68 -42.42 29.37
CA HIS A 148 40.82 -41.26 29.63
C HIS A 148 41.21 -40.04 28.79
N TYR A 149 42.51 -39.76 28.65
CA TYR A 149 43.01 -38.69 27.79
C TYR A 149 42.58 -38.90 26.33
N ILE A 150 42.66 -40.15 25.83
CA ILE A 150 42.21 -40.47 24.47
C ILE A 150 40.71 -40.22 24.29
N VAL A 151 39.88 -40.66 25.25
CA VAL A 151 38.42 -40.45 25.20
C VAL A 151 38.06 -38.98 25.25
N LEU A 152 38.67 -38.20 26.16
CA LEU A 152 38.46 -36.76 26.25
C LEU A 152 38.89 -36.04 24.97
N LYS A 153 40.06 -36.39 24.44
CA LYS A 153 40.57 -35.82 23.19
C LYS A 153 39.62 -36.09 22.04
N LYS A 154 39.11 -37.32 21.92
CA LYS A 154 38.15 -37.70 20.87
C LYS A 154 36.86 -36.90 20.98
N ARG A 155 36.29 -36.82 22.19
CA ARG A 155 35.05 -36.07 22.43
C ARG A 155 35.22 -34.57 22.20
N PHE A 156 36.34 -34.00 22.63
CA PHE A 156 36.66 -32.60 22.35
C PHE A 156 36.75 -32.36 20.84
N LEU A 157 37.45 -33.23 20.11
CA LEU A 157 37.58 -33.12 18.67
C LEU A 157 36.22 -33.20 17.97
N GLU A 158 35.39 -34.18 18.32
CA GLU A 158 34.02 -34.33 17.79
C GLU A 158 33.18 -33.07 18.04
N PHE A 159 33.22 -32.54 19.26
CA PHE A 159 32.49 -31.31 19.61
C PHE A 159 32.99 -30.10 18.82
N THR A 160 34.31 -29.90 18.74
CA THR A 160 34.88 -28.80 17.95
C THR A 160 34.56 -28.92 16.47
N GLN A 161 34.57 -30.14 15.92
CA GLN A 161 34.25 -30.39 14.53
C GLN A 161 32.77 -30.11 14.23
N GLN A 162 31.87 -30.52 15.13
CA GLN A 162 30.44 -30.17 15.02
C GLN A 162 30.22 -28.66 15.11
N ALA A 163 30.89 -27.98 16.05
CA ALA A 163 30.78 -26.53 16.20
C ALA A 163 31.23 -25.80 14.91
N VAL A 164 32.35 -26.20 14.31
CA VAL A 164 32.84 -25.63 13.05
C VAL A 164 31.89 -25.93 11.88
N GLN A 165 31.34 -27.14 11.81
CA GLN A 165 30.33 -27.47 10.80
C GLN A 165 29.11 -26.57 10.93
N VAL A 166 28.57 -26.41 12.13
CA VAL A 166 27.42 -25.54 12.39
C VAL A 166 27.73 -24.09 12.01
N GLU A 167 28.91 -23.58 12.37
CA GLU A 167 29.35 -22.24 11.98
C GLU A 167 29.39 -22.07 10.45
N ASN A 168 29.91 -23.05 9.72
CA ASN A 168 29.93 -23.01 8.26
C ASN A 168 28.52 -23.03 7.66
N HIS A 169 27.60 -23.85 8.18
CA HIS A 169 26.21 -23.85 7.73
C HIS A 169 25.52 -22.50 7.98
N TRP A 170 25.77 -21.86 9.13
CA TRP A 170 25.24 -20.52 9.41
C TRP A 170 25.82 -19.47 8.46
N LYS A 171 27.11 -19.55 8.12
CA LYS A 171 27.74 -18.66 7.13
C LYS A 171 27.13 -18.86 5.73
N GLU A 172 26.95 -20.09 5.29
CA GLU A 172 26.31 -20.42 4.00
C GLU A 172 24.87 -19.89 3.94
N TYR A 173 24.09 -20.16 4.99
CA TYR A 173 22.71 -19.66 5.10
C TYR A 173 22.65 -18.13 5.06
N ALA A 174 23.53 -17.44 5.81
CA ALA A 174 23.60 -15.99 5.82
C ALA A 174 23.98 -15.42 4.44
N MET A 175 24.89 -16.08 3.71
CA MET A 175 25.28 -15.68 2.36
C MET A 175 24.12 -15.81 1.37
N GLU A 176 23.43 -16.96 1.34
CA GLU A 176 22.30 -17.16 0.42
C GLU A 176 21.14 -16.21 0.75
N SER A 177 20.82 -16.03 2.04
CA SER A 177 19.81 -15.06 2.48
C SER A 177 20.15 -13.63 2.05
N THR A 178 21.42 -13.22 2.16
CA THR A 178 21.88 -11.90 1.71
C THR A 178 21.76 -11.75 0.19
N LYS A 179 22.05 -12.82 -0.57
CA LYS A 179 21.94 -12.84 -2.03
C LYS A 179 20.49 -12.73 -2.49
N GLU A 180 19.58 -13.49 -1.88
CA GLU A 180 18.13 -13.38 -2.13
C GLU A 180 17.61 -11.98 -1.79
N TYR A 181 18.00 -11.43 -0.64
CA TYR A 181 17.62 -10.06 -0.26
C TYR A 181 18.10 -9.03 -1.27
N ARG A 182 19.35 -9.12 -1.74
CA ARG A 182 19.90 -8.23 -2.77
C ARG A 182 19.15 -8.35 -4.10
N ALA A 183 18.78 -9.57 -4.50
CA ALA A 183 17.99 -9.80 -5.70
C ALA A 183 16.60 -9.17 -5.58
N LEU A 184 15.91 -9.38 -4.46
CA LEU A 184 14.60 -8.81 -4.20
C LEU A 184 14.64 -7.27 -4.11
N ALA A 185 15.66 -6.70 -3.48
CA ALA A 185 15.87 -5.26 -3.41
C ALA A 185 16.16 -4.64 -4.78
N LYS A 186 16.80 -5.38 -5.70
CA LYS A 186 16.94 -4.96 -7.10
C LYS A 186 15.59 -4.99 -7.82
N LEU A 187 14.86 -6.10 -7.72
CA LEU A 187 13.54 -6.24 -8.33
C LEU A 187 12.57 -5.15 -7.85
N LYS A 188 12.57 -4.85 -6.55
CA LYS A 188 11.77 -3.77 -5.98
C LYS A 188 12.09 -2.42 -6.63
N ARG A 189 13.38 -2.06 -6.74
CA ARG A 189 13.79 -0.81 -7.38
C ARG A 189 13.40 -0.75 -8.85
N ASP A 190 13.54 -1.85 -9.58
CA ASP A 190 13.17 -1.92 -10.99
C ASP A 190 11.65 -1.77 -11.17
N LEU A 191 10.84 -2.35 -10.28
CA LEU A 191 9.38 -2.19 -10.28
C LEU A 191 8.95 -0.76 -9.89
N GLU A 192 9.56 -0.16 -8.87
CA GLU A 192 9.30 1.24 -8.48
C GLU A 192 9.60 2.20 -9.64
N ARG A 193 10.67 1.92 -10.39
CA ARG A 193 11.01 2.67 -11.60
C ARG A 193 9.93 2.52 -12.68
N GLN A 194 9.48 1.29 -12.97
CA GLN A 194 8.41 1.05 -13.95
C GLN A 194 7.10 1.76 -13.57
N VAL A 195 6.73 1.75 -12.28
CA VAL A 195 5.54 2.47 -11.79
C VAL A 195 5.68 3.97 -12.00
N THR A 196 6.87 4.52 -11.75
CA THR A 196 7.15 5.95 -11.97
C THR A 196 7.02 6.31 -13.45
N GLU A 197 7.65 5.52 -14.33
CA GLU A 197 7.58 5.73 -15.78
C GLU A 197 6.13 5.68 -16.29
N LEU A 198 5.33 4.70 -15.85
CA LEU A 198 3.91 4.61 -16.22
C LEU A 198 3.08 5.80 -15.73
N ASN A 199 3.36 6.30 -14.53
CA ASN A 199 2.70 7.49 -13.99
C ASN A 199 3.02 8.75 -14.81
N ASP A 200 4.28 8.92 -15.21
CA ASP A 200 4.71 10.06 -16.03
C ASP A 200 4.01 10.03 -17.40
N TYR A 201 3.98 8.87 -18.06
CA TYR A 201 3.25 8.68 -19.32
C TYR A 201 1.76 9.01 -19.17
N GLN A 202 1.12 8.56 -18.09
CA GLN A 202 -0.28 8.87 -17.83
C GLN A 202 -0.49 10.38 -17.65
N GLY A 203 0.40 11.06 -16.93
CA GLY A 203 0.39 12.52 -16.76
C GLY A 203 0.53 13.27 -18.08
N GLU A 204 1.43 12.84 -18.97
CA GLU A 204 1.59 13.41 -20.31
C GLU A 204 0.34 13.22 -21.16
N VAL A 205 -0.24 12.03 -21.18
CA VAL A 205 -1.48 11.74 -21.92
C VAL A 205 -2.65 12.59 -21.42
N GLU A 206 -2.77 12.74 -20.10
CA GLU A 206 -3.82 13.58 -19.49
C GLU A 206 -3.61 15.06 -19.80
N ALA A 207 -2.35 15.54 -19.77
CA ALA A 207 -2.01 16.90 -20.18
C ALA A 207 -2.37 17.15 -21.64
N LEU A 208 -2.08 16.21 -22.54
CA LEU A 208 -2.41 16.29 -23.97
C LEU A 208 -3.93 16.30 -24.21
N LYS A 209 -4.68 15.46 -23.49
CA LYS A 209 -6.16 15.48 -23.55
C LYS A 209 -6.73 16.81 -23.05
N ARG A 210 -6.13 17.40 -22.01
CA ARG A 210 -6.54 18.71 -21.48
C ARG A 210 -6.28 19.82 -22.50
N THR A 211 -5.13 19.84 -23.15
CA THR A 211 -4.83 20.85 -24.18
C THR A 211 -5.73 20.71 -25.40
N GLN A 212 -6.06 19.49 -25.83
CA GLN A 212 -7.02 19.26 -26.90
C GLN A 212 -8.42 19.78 -26.55
N LYS A 213 -8.93 19.46 -25.35
CA LYS A 213 -10.23 19.99 -24.87
C LYS A 213 -10.22 21.52 -24.78
N LEU A 214 -9.13 22.12 -24.30
CA LEU A 214 -8.96 23.57 -24.29
C LEU A 214 -8.98 24.16 -25.70
N GLY A 215 -8.37 23.48 -26.67
CA GLY A 215 -8.44 23.84 -28.09
C GLY A 215 -9.87 23.87 -28.60
N GLN A 216 -10.64 22.79 -28.38
CA GLN A 216 -12.05 22.73 -28.76
C GLN A 216 -12.89 23.87 -28.15
N VAL A 217 -12.66 24.18 -26.87
CA VAL A 217 -13.33 25.29 -26.19
C VAL A 217 -12.95 26.63 -26.82
N ARG A 218 -11.67 26.84 -27.17
CA ARG A 218 -11.20 28.05 -27.85
C ARG A 218 -11.79 28.19 -29.26
N ASP A 219 -11.94 27.09 -29.98
CA ASP A 219 -12.55 27.09 -31.32
C ASP A 219 -14.03 27.45 -31.22
N LEU A 220 -14.75 26.89 -30.24
CA LEU A 220 -16.14 27.26 -29.94
C LEU A 220 -16.28 28.74 -29.57
N TRP A 221 -15.42 29.26 -28.70
CA TRP A 221 -15.42 30.69 -28.34
C TRP A 221 -15.09 31.59 -29.53
N SER A 222 -14.15 31.17 -30.38
CA SER A 222 -13.84 31.87 -31.63
C SER A 222 -15.05 31.91 -32.56
N GLY A 223 -15.73 30.77 -32.75
CA GLY A 223 -16.95 30.69 -33.55
C GLY A 223 -18.10 31.54 -32.99
N ILE A 224 -18.26 31.58 -31.66
CA ILE A 224 -19.21 32.50 -31.02
C ILE A 224 -18.81 33.96 -31.31
N THR A 225 -17.55 34.32 -31.11
CA THR A 225 -17.05 35.69 -31.34
C THR A 225 -17.23 36.12 -32.80
N GLU A 226 -16.95 35.22 -33.73
CA GLU A 226 -17.18 35.42 -35.16
C GLU A 226 -18.67 35.59 -35.46
N PHE A 227 -19.55 34.73 -34.92
CA PHE A 227 -20.99 34.87 -35.06
C PHE A 227 -21.50 36.21 -34.50
N TYR A 228 -21.05 36.62 -33.31
CA TYR A 228 -21.37 37.92 -32.72
C TYR A 228 -20.95 39.08 -33.64
N SER A 229 -19.80 38.95 -34.29
CA SER A 229 -19.28 39.95 -35.22
C SER A 229 -20.09 39.98 -36.53
N MET A 230 -20.40 38.80 -37.10
CA MET A 230 -21.21 38.64 -38.30
C MET A 230 -22.64 39.17 -38.14
N GLN A 231 -23.24 38.96 -36.97
CA GLN A 231 -24.59 39.43 -36.64
C GLN A 231 -24.62 40.88 -36.13
N GLY A 232 -23.48 41.57 -36.13
CA GLY A 232 -23.39 42.98 -35.70
C GLY A 232 -24.35 43.92 -36.45
N PRO A 233 -24.47 43.87 -37.79
CA PRO A 233 -25.43 44.68 -38.54
C PRO A 233 -26.89 44.42 -38.14
N GLN A 234 -27.28 43.15 -38.00
CA GLN A 234 -28.63 42.73 -37.62
C GLN A 234 -28.95 43.15 -36.18
N ARG A 235 -27.98 43.01 -35.26
CA ARG A 235 -28.11 43.50 -33.89
C ARG A 235 -28.34 45.00 -33.85
N ARG A 236 -27.60 45.80 -34.62
CA ARG A 236 -27.82 47.26 -34.68
C ARG A 236 -29.25 47.63 -35.10
N ILE A 237 -29.85 46.87 -36.02
CA ILE A 237 -31.24 47.08 -36.44
C ILE A 237 -32.20 46.76 -35.28
N VAL A 238 -32.02 45.61 -34.62
CA VAL A 238 -32.85 45.21 -33.47
C VAL A 238 -32.69 46.20 -32.31
N ASP A 239 -31.46 46.64 -32.03
CA ASP A 239 -31.16 47.64 -31.01
C ASP A 239 -31.84 48.97 -31.33
N SER A 240 -31.84 49.42 -32.59
CA SER A 240 -32.54 50.65 -33.01
C SER A 240 -34.06 50.56 -32.86
N VAL A 241 -34.64 49.37 -33.06
CA VAL A 241 -36.06 49.12 -32.81
C VAL A 241 -36.36 49.08 -31.31
N LEU A 242 -35.53 48.40 -30.51
CA LEU A 242 -35.68 48.32 -29.05
C LEU A 242 -35.48 49.67 -28.35
N LEU A 243 -34.53 50.48 -28.82
CA LEU A 243 -34.28 51.84 -28.34
C LEU A 243 -35.34 52.85 -28.82
N GLY A 244 -36.31 52.40 -29.61
CA GLY A 244 -37.43 53.22 -30.08
C GLY A 244 -37.05 54.25 -31.15
N GLU A 245 -35.81 54.24 -31.64
CA GLU A 245 -35.34 55.15 -32.69
C GLU A 245 -36.06 54.90 -34.02
N ALA A 246 -36.38 53.64 -34.32
CA ALA A 246 -37.14 53.25 -35.52
C ALA A 246 -38.57 53.83 -35.54
N ASN A 247 -39.17 54.09 -34.37
CA ASN A 247 -40.52 54.65 -34.24
C ASN A 247 -40.53 56.18 -34.06
N LYS A 248 -39.36 56.84 -34.12
CA LYS A 248 -39.21 58.28 -33.87
C LYS A 248 -39.83 59.15 -34.96
N HIS A 249 -39.98 58.61 -36.18
CA HIS A 249 -40.53 59.32 -37.32
C HIS A 249 -41.80 58.61 -37.79
N LYS A 250 -42.95 59.12 -37.34
CA LYS A 250 -44.27 58.71 -37.85
C LYS A 250 -44.62 59.63 -39.01
N VAL A 251 -44.65 59.09 -40.24
CA VAL A 251 -45.16 59.84 -41.40
C VAL A 251 -46.67 59.90 -41.27
N ASP A 252 -47.21 61.07 -40.94
CA ASP A 252 -48.65 61.30 -40.92
C ASP A 252 -49.11 61.69 -42.33
N ALA A 253 -50.02 60.91 -42.91
CA ALA A 253 -50.54 61.16 -44.25
C ALA A 253 -51.38 62.45 -44.34
N ALA A 254 -51.78 63.02 -43.20
CA ALA A 254 -52.47 64.31 -43.13
C ALA A 254 -51.55 65.53 -43.33
N ASP A 255 -50.23 65.38 -43.13
CA ASP A 255 -49.24 66.47 -43.25
C ASP A 255 -48.62 66.58 -44.65
N ILE A 256 -48.91 65.62 -45.53
CA ILE A 256 -48.51 65.68 -46.93
C ILE A 256 -49.57 66.53 -47.63
N GLN A 257 -49.29 67.82 -47.91
CA GLN A 257 -50.11 68.60 -48.84
C GLN A 257 -49.85 68.07 -50.26
N PRO A 258 -50.78 67.37 -50.92
CA PRO A 258 -50.61 67.05 -52.32
C PRO A 258 -50.71 68.37 -53.11
N MET A 259 -49.57 68.86 -53.60
CA MET A 259 -49.53 69.95 -54.57
C MET A 259 -50.09 69.40 -55.89
N VAL A 260 -51.41 69.48 -56.06
CA VAL A 260 -52.07 69.12 -57.32
C VAL A 260 -51.67 70.18 -58.35
N PRO A 261 -50.94 69.83 -59.43
CA PRO A 261 -50.50 70.80 -60.41
C PRO A 261 -51.69 71.51 -61.07
N ASP A 262 -51.62 72.84 -61.20
CA ASP A 262 -52.69 73.72 -61.72
C ASP A 262 -53.24 73.31 -63.09
N MET A 263 -52.46 72.60 -63.91
CA MET A 263 -52.94 72.08 -65.19
C MET A 263 -54.09 71.08 -65.00
N LEU A 264 -54.03 70.24 -63.97
CA LEU A 264 -55.09 69.26 -63.69
C LEU A 264 -56.36 69.92 -63.15
N LEU A 265 -56.23 71.04 -62.44
CA LEU A 265 -57.37 71.84 -62.00
C LEU A 265 -58.06 72.51 -63.21
N ARG A 266 -57.29 73.08 -64.15
CA ARG A 266 -57.85 73.68 -65.37
C ARG A 266 -58.54 72.66 -66.27
N ASP A 267 -57.94 71.48 -66.45
CA ASP A 267 -58.54 70.42 -67.24
C ASP A 267 -59.84 69.91 -66.60
N SER A 268 -59.89 69.84 -65.27
CA SER A 268 -61.10 69.47 -64.55
C SER A 268 -62.20 70.54 -64.64
N GLU A 269 -61.87 71.84 -64.53
CA GLU A 269 -62.83 72.94 -64.72
C GLU A 269 -63.35 73.02 -66.15
N ALA A 270 -62.51 72.74 -67.14
CA ALA A 270 -62.89 72.71 -68.54
C ALA A 270 -63.88 71.56 -68.83
N GLU A 271 -63.67 70.37 -68.27
CA GLU A 271 -64.61 69.25 -68.38
C GLU A 271 -65.92 69.49 -67.62
N ILE A 272 -65.90 70.16 -66.46
CA ILE A 272 -67.11 70.52 -65.69
C ILE A 272 -67.99 71.51 -66.48
N LYS A 273 -67.38 72.55 -67.06
CA LYS A 273 -68.10 73.53 -67.90
C LYS A 273 -68.65 72.90 -69.19
N LYS A 274 -67.90 71.97 -69.80
CA LYS A 274 -68.29 71.29 -71.05
C LYS A 274 -69.48 70.33 -70.87
N ARG A 275 -69.71 69.82 -69.65
CA ARG A 275 -70.82 68.88 -69.35
C ARG A 275 -72.08 69.55 -68.81
N ASN A 276 -72.14 70.89 -68.74
CA ASN A 276 -73.27 71.69 -68.24
C ASN A 276 -73.81 71.18 -66.89
N ILE A 277 -72.88 70.84 -65.99
CA ILE A 277 -73.20 70.35 -64.64
C ILE A 277 -73.28 71.58 -63.74
N GLN A 278 -74.49 72.02 -63.39
CA GLN A 278 -74.68 73.01 -62.32
C GLN A 278 -74.21 72.44 -60.97
N ASP A 279 -73.67 73.30 -60.12
CA ASP A 279 -72.95 72.99 -58.88
C ASP A 279 -73.53 71.81 -58.08
N ILE A 280 -72.75 70.73 -57.98
CA ILE A 280 -73.06 69.53 -57.18
C ILE A 280 -72.82 69.80 -55.67
N TYR A 281 -72.55 71.05 -55.30
CA TYR A 281 -72.19 71.49 -53.96
C TYR A 281 -73.09 72.64 -53.51
N ILE A 282 -73.91 72.41 -52.47
CA ILE A 282 -74.46 73.49 -51.66
C ILE A 282 -73.77 73.39 -50.29
N GLY A 283 -72.94 74.37 -49.95
CA GLY A 283 -72.33 74.46 -48.63
C GLY A 283 -71.33 73.35 -48.25
N GLY A 284 -70.58 72.79 -49.22
CA GLY A 284 -69.41 71.95 -48.93
C GLY A 284 -69.67 70.48 -48.56
N LYS A 285 -70.86 69.92 -48.84
CA LYS A 285 -71.12 68.47 -48.80
C LYS A 285 -71.88 67.98 -50.03
N VAL A 286 -71.44 66.86 -50.61
CA VAL A 286 -71.98 66.24 -51.83
C VAL A 286 -73.35 65.61 -51.56
N ASN A 287 -74.35 65.94 -52.39
CA ASN A 287 -75.70 65.34 -52.32
C ASN A 287 -75.73 63.93 -52.95
N LEU A 288 -75.30 62.92 -52.19
CA LEU A 288 -75.28 61.49 -52.60
C LEU A 288 -76.66 60.92 -52.95
N LEU A 289 -77.75 61.56 -52.49
CA LEU A 289 -79.12 61.13 -52.77
C LEU A 289 -79.53 61.34 -54.23
N ARG A 290 -78.94 62.31 -54.94
CA ARG A 290 -79.30 62.61 -56.34
C ARG A 290 -78.51 61.76 -57.34
N GLU A 291 -77.24 61.48 -57.04
CA GLU A 291 -76.39 60.62 -57.86
C GLU A 291 -76.92 59.17 -57.89
N ALA A 292 -77.46 58.67 -56.78
CA ALA A 292 -78.08 57.35 -56.71
C ALA A 292 -79.39 57.25 -57.51
N ILE A 293 -80.18 58.33 -57.56
CA ILE A 293 -81.50 58.34 -58.22
C ILE A 293 -81.38 58.44 -59.75
N GLU A 294 -80.49 59.28 -60.28
CA GLU A 294 -80.38 59.48 -61.74
C GLU A 294 -79.51 58.44 -62.44
N ARG A 295 -78.56 57.79 -61.75
CA ARG A 295 -77.57 56.89 -62.39
C ARG A 295 -77.86 55.40 -62.21
N ILE A 296 -78.44 54.98 -61.08
CA ILE A 296 -78.55 53.55 -60.72
C ILE A 296 -79.93 52.95 -61.07
N MET A 297 -81.00 53.75 -61.00
CA MET A 297 -82.37 53.28 -61.26
C MET A 297 -82.65 52.85 -62.71
N PRO A 298 -82.16 53.55 -63.76
CA PRO A 298 -82.36 53.14 -65.15
C PRO A 298 -81.66 51.81 -65.48
N ASP A 299 -80.45 51.60 -64.97
CA ASP A 299 -79.64 50.41 -65.20
C ASP A 299 -80.23 49.16 -64.53
N MET A 300 -80.79 49.29 -63.31
CA MET A 300 -81.53 48.19 -62.68
C MET A 300 -82.79 47.82 -63.47
N LYS A 301 -83.51 48.81 -64.02
CA LYS A 301 -84.74 48.57 -64.80
C LYS A 301 -84.45 47.82 -66.10
N GLU A 302 -83.35 48.15 -66.77
CA GLU A 302 -82.90 47.49 -68.00
C GLU A 302 -82.33 46.09 -67.75
N SER A 303 -81.63 45.87 -66.63
CA SER A 303 -81.12 44.56 -66.23
C SER A 303 -82.27 43.57 -65.91
N VAL A 304 -83.33 44.03 -65.24
CA VAL A 304 -84.54 43.22 -65.00
C VAL A 304 -85.27 42.89 -66.31
N ARG A 305 -85.28 43.82 -67.29
CA ARG A 305 -85.87 43.58 -68.62
C ARG A 305 -85.11 42.52 -69.42
N LYS A 306 -83.77 42.54 -69.37
CA LYS A 306 -82.91 41.55 -70.03
C LYS A 306 -83.03 40.16 -69.40
N MET A 307 -83.16 40.05 -68.07
CA MET A 307 -83.40 38.78 -67.39
C MET A 307 -84.73 38.13 -67.79
N LYS A 308 -85.82 38.92 -67.88
CA LYS A 308 -87.12 38.39 -68.36
C LYS A 308 -87.05 37.87 -69.80
N LEU A 309 -86.34 38.58 -70.69
CA LEU A 309 -86.22 38.20 -72.10
C LEU A 309 -85.37 36.92 -72.30
N HIS A 310 -84.39 36.67 -71.45
CA HIS A 310 -83.52 35.49 -71.52
C HIS A 310 -84.19 34.21 -70.98
N SER A 311 -85.11 34.35 -70.03
CA SER A 311 -85.91 33.23 -69.53
C SER A 311 -86.92 32.73 -70.58
N SER A 312 -87.58 33.65 -71.32
CA SER A 312 -88.53 33.29 -72.37
C SER A 312 -87.87 32.60 -73.58
N LYS A 313 -86.65 32.99 -73.97
CA LYS A 313 -85.93 32.38 -75.10
C LYS A 313 -85.39 30.97 -74.82
N ASN A 314 -85.02 30.67 -73.57
CA ASN A 314 -84.53 29.33 -73.18
C ASN A 314 -85.64 28.25 -73.15
N LEU A 315 -86.91 28.64 -73.04
CA LEU A 315 -88.04 27.71 -73.09
C LEU A 315 -88.39 27.27 -74.52
N GLU A 316 -88.11 28.09 -75.54
CA GLU A 316 -88.36 27.74 -76.95
C GLU A 316 -87.23 26.89 -77.56
N GLN A 317 -85.98 27.05 -77.09
CA GLN A 317 -84.82 26.36 -77.69
C GLN A 317 -84.63 24.89 -77.25
N LYS A 318 -85.40 24.41 -76.27
CA LYS A 318 -85.39 22.99 -75.83
C LYS A 318 -86.32 22.06 -76.64
N ARG A 319 -87.07 22.55 -77.63
CA ARG A 319 -88.03 21.75 -78.43
C ARG A 319 -87.54 21.30 -79.81
N GLY A 320 -86.26 21.48 -80.17
CA GLY A 320 -85.70 21.04 -81.46
C GLY A 320 -84.35 20.31 -81.34
N LYS A 321 -84.39 18.99 -81.12
CA LYS A 321 -83.34 17.97 -81.37
C LYS A 321 -84.03 16.82 -82.15
N PRO A 322 -83.37 15.89 -82.88
CA PRO A 322 -82.15 15.12 -82.50
C PRO A 322 -81.20 14.80 -83.71
N ALA A 323 -80.13 13.99 -83.71
CA ALA A 323 -79.58 12.88 -82.90
C ALA A 323 -78.03 12.78 -83.13
N GLU A 324 -77.20 12.53 -82.10
CA GLU A 324 -76.45 11.27 -81.76
C GLU A 324 -75.17 11.03 -82.60
N ALA A 325 -73.94 11.23 -82.10
CA ALA A 325 -73.07 10.40 -81.22
C ALA A 325 -72.55 9.09 -81.89
N PRO A 326 -71.40 8.46 -81.54
CA PRO A 326 -70.39 8.66 -80.46
C PRO A 326 -68.92 8.75 -81.01
N ILE A 327 -67.78 8.79 -80.30
CA ILE A 327 -67.10 7.76 -79.47
C ILE A 327 -65.84 8.40 -78.83
N MET A 328 -65.60 8.05 -77.56
CA MET A 328 -64.40 8.32 -76.75
C MET A 328 -63.32 7.25 -76.98
N PHE A 329 -62.02 7.61 -77.00
CA PHE A 329 -60.95 6.72 -76.53
C PHE A 329 -59.78 7.48 -75.89
N VAL A 330 -59.23 6.83 -74.86
CA VAL A 330 -58.35 7.30 -73.79
C VAL A 330 -56.87 7.06 -74.12
N SER A 331 -56.00 7.89 -73.54
CA SER A 331 -54.53 7.82 -73.53
C SER A 331 -53.92 6.47 -73.12
N LYS A 332 -52.79 6.17 -73.78
CA LYS A 332 -51.71 5.22 -73.44
C LYS A 332 -50.53 5.66 -74.34
N THR A 333 -49.24 5.73 -73.99
CA THR A 333 -48.38 5.19 -72.93
C THR A 333 -46.96 5.76 -73.17
N LEU A 334 -46.07 5.65 -72.17
CA LEU A 334 -44.58 5.57 -72.27
C LEU A 334 -43.87 6.90 -72.63
N LEU A 335 -42.90 7.40 -71.86
CA LEU A 335 -41.75 6.77 -71.20
C LEU A 335 -41.47 7.40 -69.83
#